data_AF-A0A967JN04-F1
#
_entry.id   AF-A0A967JN04-F1
#
_cell.length_a   1.000
_cell.length_b   1.000
_cell.length_c   1.000
_cell.angle_alpha   90.00
_cell.angle_beta   90.00
_cell.angle_gamma   90.00
#
_symmetry.space_group_name_H-M   'P 1'
#
loop_
_entity.id
_entity.type
_entity.pdbx_description
1 polymer ?
#
loop_
_entity_poly.entity_id
_entity_poly.type
_entity_poly.pdbx_seq_one_letter_code
_entity_poly.pdbx_strand_id
1 'polypeptide(L)'
;PPPDTVVVRSAAAPAPFVEEGTVCLSTGENIPIRLTADGDTLVAPAWISTRRMRPNVVFAGGYAGESFWYRAGEPIEFEGARFERSEEEAFPVDCGQILRVGVHEGVPVFAVLSARRPLDALFVPVRPGLWRRYER
;
A
#
# COMPACT_ATOMS: atom_id res chain seq x y z
N PRO A 1 39.48 35.63 -18.24
CA PRO A 1 38.89 34.64 -17.30
C PRO A 1 38.71 33.27 -17.98
N PRO A 2 39.20 32.16 -17.41
CA PRO A 2 38.90 30.84 -17.94
C PRO A 2 37.44 30.45 -17.62
N PRO A 3 36.78 29.63 -18.46
CA PRO A 3 35.39 29.24 -18.26
C PRO A 3 35.23 28.29 -17.07
N ASP A 4 34.13 28.46 -16.33
CA ASP A 4 33.76 27.61 -15.19
C ASP A 4 33.49 26.17 -15.63
N THR A 5 34.30 25.23 -15.15
CA THR A 5 34.09 23.80 -15.38
C THR A 5 33.02 23.29 -14.41
N VAL A 6 31.84 22.92 -14.94
CA VAL A 6 30.81 22.23 -14.17
C VAL A 6 31.20 20.75 -14.02
N VAL A 7 31.49 20.33 -12.79
CA VAL A 7 31.73 18.92 -12.46
C VAL A 7 30.37 18.21 -12.33
N VAL A 8 29.94 17.52 -13.39
CA VAL A 8 28.80 16.61 -13.32
C VAL A 8 29.24 15.34 -12.60
N ARG A 9 28.87 15.19 -11.32
CA ARG A 9 29.01 13.92 -10.62
C ARG A 9 27.95 12.96 -11.14
N SER A 10 28.36 11.99 -11.96
CA SER A 10 27.49 10.86 -12.31
C SER A 10 27.07 10.16 -11.02
N ALA A 11 25.75 10.01 -10.82
CA ALA A 11 25.22 9.21 -9.73
C ALA A 11 25.76 7.77 -9.86
N ALA A 12 26.11 7.15 -8.72
CA ALA A 12 26.56 5.77 -8.71
C ALA A 12 25.52 4.87 -9.40
N ALA A 13 26.00 3.86 -10.14
CA ALA A 13 25.12 2.90 -10.79
C ALA A 13 24.19 2.27 -9.74
N PRO A 14 22.87 2.20 -10.01
CA PRO A 14 21.94 1.61 -9.06
C PRO A 14 22.27 0.14 -8.83
N ALA A 15 22.10 -0.31 -7.58
CA ALA A 15 22.35 -1.69 -7.20
C ALA A 15 21.60 -2.67 -8.12
N PRO A 16 22.18 -3.85 -8.43
CA PRO A 16 21.54 -4.83 -9.29
C PRO A 16 20.21 -5.30 -8.67
N PHE A 17 19.20 -5.51 -9.54
CA PHE A 17 17.89 -6.02 -9.14
C PHE A 17 18.01 -7.47 -8.67
N VAL A 18 17.24 -7.82 -7.65
CA VAL A 18 17.28 -9.17 -7.05
C VAL A 18 15.93 -9.88 -7.16
N GLU A 19 14.80 -9.16 -7.16
CA GLU A 19 13.47 -9.78 -7.16
C GLU A 19 12.41 -8.90 -7.85
N GLU A 20 11.52 -9.51 -8.62
CA GLU A 20 10.30 -8.87 -9.16
C GLU A 20 9.10 -9.28 -8.30
N GLY A 21 8.28 -8.31 -7.90
CA GLY A 21 7.10 -8.54 -7.06
C GLY A 21 5.91 -7.70 -7.50
N THR A 22 4.79 -7.85 -6.81
CA THR A 22 3.60 -7.00 -7.02
C THR A 22 3.13 -6.41 -5.71
N VAL A 23 2.58 -5.20 -5.79
CA VAL A 23 2.00 -4.49 -4.65
C VAL A 23 0.54 -4.18 -4.97
N CYS A 24 -0.36 -4.63 -4.10
CA CYS A 24 -1.77 -4.29 -4.16
C CYS A 24 -2.02 -2.91 -3.55
N LEU A 25 -2.59 -2.00 -4.33
CA LEU A 25 -2.89 -0.62 -3.94
C LEU A 25 -4.33 -0.47 -3.42
N SER A 26 -4.62 0.65 -2.75
CA SER A 26 -5.98 0.98 -2.29
C SER A 26 -6.98 1.16 -3.43
N THR A 27 -6.54 1.28 -4.69
CA THR A 27 -7.40 1.30 -5.87
C THR A 27 -7.93 -0.09 -6.25
N GLY A 28 -7.40 -1.16 -5.66
CA GLY A 28 -7.67 -2.54 -6.11
C GLY A 28 -6.80 -2.98 -7.29
N GLU A 29 -5.74 -2.22 -7.61
CA GLU A 29 -4.80 -2.55 -8.68
C GLU A 29 -3.50 -3.14 -8.12
N ASN A 30 -3.02 -4.20 -8.78
CA ASN A 30 -1.67 -4.72 -8.57
C ASN A 30 -0.69 -3.94 -9.47
N ILE A 31 0.33 -3.35 -8.86
CA ILE A 31 1.42 -2.73 -9.61
C ILE A 31 2.69 -3.59 -9.52
N PRO A 32 3.45 -3.74 -10.62
CA PRO A 32 4.74 -4.40 -10.57
C PRO A 32 5.75 -3.54 -9.80
N ILE A 33 6.55 -4.19 -8.97
CA ILE A 33 7.67 -3.59 -8.27
C ILE A 33 8.94 -4.40 -8.48
N ARG A 34 10.09 -3.75 -8.39
CA ARG A 34 11.39 -4.45 -8.34
C ARG A 34 12.07 -4.15 -7.03
N LEU A 35 12.69 -5.14 -6.41
CA LEU A 35 13.48 -5.00 -5.20
C LEU A 35 14.97 -5.02 -5.55
N THR A 36 15.73 -4.05 -5.06
CA THR A 36 17.20 -4.10 -5.10
C THR A 36 17.73 -5.02 -4.00
N ALA A 37 19.00 -5.43 -4.10
CA ALA A 37 19.69 -6.20 -3.05
C ALA A 37 19.65 -5.52 -1.66
N ASP A 38 19.48 -4.19 -1.63
CA ASP A 38 19.40 -3.40 -0.40
C ASP A 38 17.96 -3.29 0.17
N GLY A 39 16.99 -3.94 -0.48
CA GLY A 39 15.58 -3.93 -0.09
C GLY A 39 14.82 -2.67 -0.51
N ASP A 40 15.32 -1.95 -1.52
CA ASP A 40 14.64 -0.79 -2.10
C ASP A 40 13.60 -1.26 -3.14
N THR A 41 12.33 -0.93 -2.94
CA THR A 41 11.26 -1.18 -3.91
C THR A 41 11.23 -0.11 -4.99
N LEU A 42 11.08 -0.49 -6.26
CA LEU A 42 11.15 0.36 -7.44
C LEU A 42 9.79 0.41 -8.14
N VAL A 43 9.36 1.59 -8.55
CA VAL A 43 8.03 1.83 -9.11
C VAL A 43 8.18 2.61 -10.42
N ALA A 44 7.92 1.94 -11.56
CA ALA A 44 7.99 2.54 -12.90
C ALA A 44 9.40 3.10 -13.28
N PRO A 45 9.64 3.79 -14.42
CA PRO A 45 11.00 4.02 -14.95
C PRO A 45 11.88 5.01 -14.15
N ALA A 46 11.43 5.46 -12.97
CA ALA A 46 12.18 6.33 -12.08
C ALA A 46 12.39 5.66 -10.70
N TRP A 47 13.62 5.74 -10.20
CA TRP A 47 14.20 4.91 -9.17
C TRP A 47 13.94 5.49 -7.77
N ILE A 48 13.00 4.96 -6.99
CA ILE A 48 12.73 5.44 -5.61
C ILE A 48 12.41 4.28 -4.66
N SER A 49 13.32 3.98 -3.74
CA SER A 49 13.13 3.06 -2.61
C SER A 49 11.87 3.35 -1.79
N THR A 50 11.01 2.36 -1.54
CA THR A 50 9.88 2.46 -0.59
C THR A 50 10.31 2.76 0.85
N ARG A 51 11.49 2.31 1.29
CA ARG A 51 12.02 2.63 2.63
C ARG A 51 12.51 4.07 2.74
N ARG A 52 12.87 4.70 1.61
CA ARG A 52 13.31 6.11 1.51
C ARG A 52 12.29 7.03 0.83
N MET A 53 11.05 6.58 0.61
CA MET A 53 9.96 7.42 0.12
C MET A 53 9.67 8.53 1.16
N ARG A 54 10.39 9.65 1.05
CA ARG A 54 9.97 10.98 1.55
C ARG A 54 9.05 11.62 0.49
N PRO A 55 8.19 12.58 0.85
CA PRO A 55 6.72 12.55 0.72
C PRO A 55 6.12 12.67 -0.71
N ASN A 56 6.90 12.46 -1.77
CA ASN A 56 6.51 12.86 -3.13
C ASN A 56 6.08 11.69 -4.05
N VAL A 57 6.09 10.44 -3.56
CA VAL A 57 5.42 9.33 -4.26
C VAL A 57 4.10 9.06 -3.54
N VAL A 58 3.05 9.69 -4.07
CA VAL A 58 1.68 9.47 -3.60
C VAL A 58 1.07 8.42 -4.52
N PHE A 59 0.88 7.20 -3.99
CA PHE A 59 -0.01 6.26 -4.64
C PHE A 59 -1.44 6.77 -4.48
N ALA A 60 -2.19 6.78 -5.58
CA ALA A 60 -3.57 7.26 -5.55
C ALA A 60 -4.43 6.38 -4.61
N GLY A 61 -5.26 7.03 -3.81
CA GLY A 61 -6.28 6.40 -2.98
C GLY A 61 -6.14 6.71 -1.50
N GLY A 62 -7.13 6.23 -0.73
CA GLY A 62 -7.20 6.41 0.72
C GLY A 62 -6.52 5.25 1.44
N TYR A 63 -5.72 5.58 2.46
CA TYR A 63 -4.99 4.60 3.28
C TYR A 63 -5.25 4.86 4.75
N ALA A 64 -5.53 3.80 5.52
CA ALA A 64 -5.92 3.90 6.92
C ALA A 64 -4.78 4.28 7.85
N GLY A 65 -3.50 4.05 7.49
CA GLY A 65 -2.35 4.20 8.39
C GLY A 65 -2.27 5.56 9.11
N GLU A 66 -2.65 6.63 8.42
CA GLU A 66 -2.64 7.99 8.97
C GLU A 66 -4.03 8.46 9.47
N SER A 67 -5.07 7.65 9.31
CA SER A 67 -6.42 7.99 9.76
C SER A 67 -6.52 7.94 11.29
N PHE A 68 -7.30 8.84 11.89
CA PHE A 68 -7.45 8.88 13.34
C PHE A 68 -8.10 7.61 13.89
N TRP A 69 -9.23 7.20 13.31
CA TRP A 69 -9.98 6.00 13.71
C TRP A 69 -9.10 4.75 13.71
N TYR A 70 -8.26 4.57 12.69
CA TYR A 70 -7.36 3.42 12.58
C TYR A 70 -6.30 3.41 13.69
N ARG A 71 -5.71 4.57 13.97
CA ARG A 71 -4.71 4.74 15.04
C ARG A 71 -5.30 4.59 16.44
N ALA A 72 -6.53 5.05 16.62
CA ALA A 72 -7.31 4.87 17.84
C ALA A 72 -7.80 3.41 18.01
N GLY A 73 -7.68 2.57 16.99
CA GLY A 73 -8.15 1.18 17.03
C GLY A 73 -9.67 1.09 17.01
N GLU A 74 -10.35 2.07 16.41
CA GLU A 74 -11.79 2.10 16.32
C GLU A 74 -12.32 1.00 15.38
N PRO A 75 -13.52 0.49 15.69
CA PRO A 75 -14.24 -0.44 14.82
C PRO A 75 -14.70 0.24 13.52
N ILE A 76 -15.06 -0.57 12.54
CA ILE A 76 -15.71 -0.12 11.31
C ILE A 76 -17.19 -0.51 11.37
N GLU A 77 -18.06 0.47 11.29
CA GLU A 77 -19.50 0.26 11.04
C GLU A 77 -19.73 0.17 9.52
N PHE A 78 -20.18 -0.99 9.04
CA PHE A 78 -20.41 -1.25 7.61
C PHE A 78 -21.64 -2.13 7.43
N GLU A 79 -22.58 -1.68 6.57
CA GLU A 79 -23.82 -2.43 6.26
C GLU A 79 -24.66 -2.83 7.49
N GLY A 80 -24.66 -1.97 8.52
CA GLY A 80 -25.39 -2.22 9.76
C GLY A 80 -24.73 -3.25 10.69
N ALA A 81 -23.47 -3.59 10.44
CA ALA A 81 -22.66 -4.46 11.27
C ALA A 81 -21.39 -3.75 11.72
N ARG A 82 -20.97 -4.06 12.95
CA ARG A 82 -19.72 -3.61 13.54
C ARG A 82 -18.63 -4.64 13.26
N PHE A 83 -17.48 -4.19 12.77
CA PHE A 83 -16.30 -4.99 12.54
C PHE A 83 -15.15 -4.46 13.39
N GLU A 84 -14.59 -5.32 14.24
CA GLU A 84 -13.44 -5.03 15.08
C GLU A 84 -12.13 -5.30 14.33
N ARG A 85 -11.06 -4.60 14.69
CA ARG A 85 -9.74 -4.85 14.10
C ARG A 85 -9.23 -6.20 14.56
N SER A 86 -8.88 -7.08 13.62
CA SER A 86 -8.28 -8.38 13.95
C SER A 86 -6.95 -8.21 14.68
N GLU A 87 -6.65 -9.14 15.59
CA GLU A 87 -5.38 -9.17 16.34
C GLU A 87 -4.18 -9.42 15.43
N GLU A 88 -4.39 -10.08 14.30
CA GLU A 88 -3.37 -10.33 13.27
C GLU A 88 -2.79 -9.02 12.76
N GLU A 89 -1.46 -8.92 12.72
CA GLU A 89 -0.73 -7.79 12.15
C GLU A 89 -1.10 -7.52 10.69
N ALA A 90 -0.78 -6.32 10.20
CA ALA A 90 -1.10 -5.97 8.84
C ALA A 90 -0.24 -6.79 7.88
N PHE A 91 -0.85 -7.33 6.83
CA PHE A 91 -0.26 -8.34 5.96
C PHE A 91 -0.38 -7.95 4.49
N PRO A 92 0.46 -8.49 3.60
CA PRO A 92 0.31 -8.31 2.17
C PRO A 92 -0.93 -9.05 1.64
N VAL A 93 -1.64 -8.41 0.72
CA VAL A 93 -2.79 -8.99 0.02
C VAL A 93 -2.54 -8.89 -1.49
N ASP A 94 -2.99 -9.90 -2.23
CA ASP A 94 -3.11 -9.84 -3.68
C ASP A 94 -4.47 -9.22 -4.05
N CYS A 95 -4.47 -8.13 -4.82
CA CYS A 95 -5.71 -7.50 -5.29
C CYS A 95 -6.56 -8.45 -6.13
N GLY A 96 -5.98 -9.49 -6.73
CA GLY A 96 -6.70 -10.56 -7.42
C GLY A 96 -7.51 -11.49 -6.51
N GLN A 97 -7.46 -11.30 -5.19
CA GLN A 97 -8.23 -12.08 -4.21
C GLN A 97 -9.30 -11.27 -3.48
N ILE A 98 -9.32 -9.94 -3.68
CA ILE A 98 -10.25 -9.03 -3.00
C ILE A 98 -11.02 -8.17 -4.00
N LEU A 99 -12.22 -7.75 -3.62
CA LEU A 99 -12.97 -6.71 -4.35
C LEU A 99 -13.32 -5.55 -3.43
N ARG A 100 -13.40 -4.36 -4.01
CA ARG A 100 -13.90 -3.18 -3.29
C ARG A 100 -15.40 -3.34 -3.06
N VAL A 101 -15.82 -3.21 -1.80
CA VAL A 101 -17.23 -3.31 -1.38
C VAL A 101 -17.79 -2.00 -0.84
N GLY A 102 -16.94 -1.03 -0.47
CA GLY A 102 -17.40 0.25 0.05
C GLY A 102 -16.28 1.25 0.35
N VAL A 103 -16.62 2.21 1.21
CA VAL A 103 -15.71 3.24 1.74
C VAL A 103 -16.08 3.52 3.20
N HIS A 104 -15.08 3.64 4.06
CA HIS A 104 -15.22 4.07 5.45
C HIS A 104 -14.26 5.25 5.69
N GLU A 105 -14.81 6.41 6.05
CA GLU A 105 -14.02 7.63 6.36
C GLU A 105 -12.96 7.98 5.29
N GLY A 106 -13.34 7.86 4.01
CA GLY A 106 -12.45 8.14 2.87
C GLY A 106 -11.49 7.01 2.48
N VAL A 107 -11.44 5.93 3.24
CA VAL A 107 -10.63 4.73 2.95
C VAL A 107 -11.50 3.66 2.28
N PRO A 108 -11.14 3.13 1.11
CA PRO A 108 -11.89 2.06 0.46
C PRO A 108 -11.83 0.78 1.28
N VAL A 109 -12.96 0.08 1.36
CA VAL A 109 -13.12 -1.17 2.10
C VAL A 109 -13.32 -2.31 1.12
N PHE A 110 -12.67 -3.44 1.38
CA PHE A 110 -12.65 -4.60 0.52
C PHE A 110 -13.15 -5.86 1.24
N ALA A 111 -13.55 -6.87 0.48
CA ALA A 111 -13.83 -8.22 0.96
C ALA A 111 -13.15 -9.23 0.04
N VAL A 112 -12.99 -10.48 0.48
CA VAL A 112 -12.52 -11.55 -0.42
C VAL A 112 -13.49 -11.74 -1.58
N LEU A 113 -12.97 -12.06 -2.77
CA LEU A 113 -13.77 -12.23 -3.99
C LEU A 113 -14.92 -13.23 -3.86
N SER A 114 -14.71 -14.28 -3.06
CA SER A 114 -15.68 -15.34 -2.80
C SER A 114 -16.66 -15.02 -1.67
N ALA A 115 -16.54 -13.85 -1.02
CA ALA A 115 -17.38 -13.50 0.12
C ALA A 115 -18.85 -13.42 -0.29
N ARG A 116 -19.71 -13.90 0.60
CA ARG A 116 -21.16 -13.75 0.48
C ARG A 116 -21.63 -12.74 1.50
N ARG A 117 -22.77 -12.10 1.22
CA ARG A 117 -23.44 -11.23 2.17
C ARG A 117 -24.30 -12.06 3.14
N PRO A 118 -24.40 -11.66 4.43
CA PRO A 118 -23.64 -10.58 5.07
C PRO A 118 -22.15 -10.92 5.17
N LEU A 119 -21.28 -9.93 5.05
CA LEU A 119 -19.82 -10.12 5.07
C LEU A 119 -19.36 -10.46 6.49
N ASP A 120 -18.44 -11.42 6.64
CA ASP A 120 -17.85 -11.77 7.93
C ASP A 120 -16.52 -11.05 8.20
N ALA A 121 -15.84 -10.61 7.14
CA ALA A 121 -14.56 -9.91 7.23
C ALA A 121 -14.44 -8.80 6.18
N LEU A 122 -13.71 -7.75 6.56
CA LEU A 122 -13.33 -6.62 5.73
C LEU A 122 -11.81 -6.51 5.66
N PHE A 123 -11.30 -6.02 4.54
CA PHE A 123 -9.89 -5.75 4.29
C PHE A 123 -9.73 -4.27 4.01
N VAL A 124 -8.85 -3.64 4.77
CA VAL A 124 -8.61 -2.19 4.73
C VAL A 124 -7.15 -1.94 4.33
N PRO A 125 -6.89 -1.12 3.30
CA PRO A 125 -5.53 -0.75 2.95
C PRO A 125 -4.95 0.19 4.02
N VAL A 126 -3.85 -0.21 4.66
CA VAL A 126 -3.15 0.60 5.67
C VAL A 126 -2.10 1.49 5.01
N ARG A 127 -1.39 0.92 4.04
CA ARG A 127 -0.42 1.59 3.14
C ARG A 127 -0.24 0.71 1.89
N PRO A 128 0.43 1.15 0.82
CA PRO A 128 0.66 0.31 -0.37
C PRO A 128 1.21 -1.07 0.01
N GLY A 129 0.51 -2.13 -0.40
CA GLY A 129 0.90 -3.52 -0.17
C GLY A 129 0.71 -4.02 1.25
N LEU A 130 0.14 -3.24 2.17
CA LEU A 130 -0.10 -3.66 3.54
C LEU A 130 -1.54 -3.39 3.93
N TRP A 131 -2.21 -4.45 4.37
CA TRP A 131 -3.64 -4.49 4.58
C TRP A 131 -3.95 -4.95 6.00
N ARG A 132 -5.06 -4.48 6.56
CA ARG A 132 -5.55 -4.92 7.86
C ARG A 132 -6.90 -5.58 7.69
N ARG A 133 -7.08 -6.72 8.38
CA ARG A 133 -8.36 -7.41 8.48
C ARG A 133 -9.19 -6.86 9.64
N TYR A 134 -10.48 -6.73 9.39
CA TYR A 134 -11.51 -6.41 10.37
C TYR A 134 -12.57 -7.51 10.33
N GLU A 135 -13.08 -7.94 11.47
CA GLU A 135 -13.95 -9.11 11.63
C GLU A 135 -15.12 -8.79 12.55
N ARG A 136 -16.25 -9.47 12.37
CA ARG A 136 -17.43 -9.27 13.24
C ARG A 136 -17.28 -9.89 14.61
#